data_AF-A0A2M8K540-F1
#
_entry.id   AF-A0A2M8K540-F1
#
_cell.length_a   1.000
_cell.length_b   1.000
_cell.length_c   1.000
_cell.angle_alpha   90.00
_cell.angle_beta   90.00
_cell.angle_gamma   90.00
#
_symmetry.space_group_name_H-M   'P 1'
#
loop_
_entity.id
_entity.type
_entity.pdbx_description
1 polymer ?
#
loop_
_entity_poly.entity_id
_entity_poly.type
_entity_poly.pdbx_seq_one_letter_code
_entity_poly.pdbx_strand_id
1 'polypeptide(L)'
;MHISTIKYGVLLLGCSFVSLVHSSDLIAFGKECLAKEERLNKAKNRLEVLSLQSERTQRKNSQSINYLDRYQTEKAQLETSMIECAETTPNSAYCHQIRHKYNELTYLIQRVKAEAMDNNFGDNDATINYEITRNNFNQRYDDFLALCRDSNVHYALIQSPTAYTEVCSTPEAKESITCSLF
;
A
#
# COMPACT_ATOMS: atom_id res chain seq x y z
N MET A 1 -24.46 -24.84 81.87
CA MET A 1 -24.66 -25.51 80.57
C MET A 1 -25.84 -24.83 79.89
N HIS A 2 -25.57 -23.91 78.96
CA HIS A 2 -26.46 -23.47 77.87
C HIS A 2 -25.64 -22.53 76.99
N ILE A 3 -25.20 -23.03 75.84
CA ILE A 3 -24.61 -22.25 74.75
C ILE A 3 -25.62 -22.36 73.61
N SER A 4 -26.15 -21.25 73.11
CA SER A 4 -26.95 -21.24 71.89
C SER A 4 -26.67 -19.99 71.07
N THR A 5 -25.67 -20.14 70.19
CA THR A 5 -25.63 -19.73 68.78
C THR A 5 -26.23 -18.38 68.38
N ILE A 6 -25.36 -17.39 68.25
CA ILE A 6 -25.57 -16.20 67.41
C ILE A 6 -25.52 -16.65 65.94
N LYS A 7 -26.64 -16.52 65.23
CA LYS A 7 -26.74 -16.74 63.77
C LYS A 7 -26.11 -15.53 63.05
N TYR A 8 -24.88 -15.67 62.59
CA TYR A 8 -24.29 -14.77 61.59
C TYR A 8 -24.82 -15.17 60.21
N GLY A 9 -25.61 -14.29 59.60
CA GLY A 9 -26.10 -14.45 58.23
C GLY A 9 -25.91 -13.15 57.46
N VAL A 10 -24.65 -12.79 57.16
CA VAL A 10 -24.32 -11.77 56.16
C VAL A 10 -23.09 -12.23 55.38
N LEU A 11 -23.33 -12.89 54.24
CA LEU A 11 -22.40 -13.22 53.13
C LEU A 11 -23.35 -13.60 51.98
N LEU A 12 -23.33 -13.11 50.74
CA LEU A 12 -22.30 -12.54 49.87
C LEU A 12 -23.01 -11.65 48.82
N LEU A 13 -22.67 -10.37 48.75
CA LEU A 13 -22.93 -9.52 47.57
C LEU A 13 -21.61 -8.86 47.21
N GLY A 14 -20.69 -9.64 46.62
CA GLY A 14 -19.33 -9.15 46.34
C GLY A 14 -18.65 -9.70 45.09
N CYS A 15 -19.23 -10.65 44.36
CA CYS A 15 -18.53 -11.30 43.23
C CYS A 15 -19.07 -10.97 41.83
N SER A 16 -20.07 -10.08 41.69
CA SER A 16 -20.65 -9.74 40.38
C SER A 16 -20.03 -8.49 39.74
N PHE A 17 -19.40 -7.62 40.53
CA PHE A 17 -18.88 -6.34 40.01
C PHE A 17 -17.53 -6.50 39.31
N VAL A 18 -16.70 -7.46 39.72
CA VAL A 18 -15.36 -7.68 39.13
C VAL A 18 -15.48 -8.22 37.70
N SER A 19 -16.45 -9.11 37.45
CA SER A 19 -16.70 -9.70 36.13
C SER A 19 -17.32 -8.71 35.14
N LEU A 20 -18.14 -7.75 35.60
CA LEU A 20 -18.70 -6.71 34.73
C LEU A 20 -17.64 -5.69 34.29
N VAL A 21 -16.77 -5.23 35.19
CA VAL A 21 -15.70 -4.27 34.85
C VAL A 21 -14.70 -4.88 33.87
N HIS A 22 -14.31 -6.14 34.09
CA HIS A 22 -13.44 -6.83 33.16
C HIS A 22 -14.11 -7.04 31.78
N SER A 23 -15.42 -7.35 31.75
CA SER A 23 -16.15 -7.45 30.49
C SER A 23 -16.28 -6.11 29.76
N SER A 24 -16.44 -4.98 30.47
CA SER A 24 -16.50 -3.66 29.83
C SER A 24 -15.17 -3.25 29.22
N ASP A 25 -14.05 -3.60 29.87
CA ASP A 25 -12.71 -3.30 29.36
C ASP A 25 -12.40 -4.13 28.11
N LEU A 26 -12.81 -5.39 28.07
CA LEU A 26 -12.69 -6.25 26.89
C LEU A 26 -13.54 -5.74 25.71
N ILE A 27 -14.76 -5.26 25.97
CA ILE A 27 -15.62 -4.66 24.94
C ILE A 27 -14.96 -3.40 24.36
N ALA A 28 -14.42 -2.53 25.22
CA ALA A 28 -13.74 -1.31 24.77
C ALA A 28 -12.50 -1.64 23.93
N PHE A 29 -11.67 -2.58 24.39
CA PHE A 29 -10.53 -3.09 23.65
C PHE A 29 -10.92 -3.63 22.26
N GLY A 30 -11.91 -4.52 22.19
CA GLY A 30 -12.35 -5.11 20.94
C GLY A 30 -12.90 -4.08 19.95
N LYS A 31 -13.69 -3.11 20.42
CA LYS A 31 -14.17 -2.00 19.58
C LYS A 31 -13.04 -1.12 19.05
N GLU A 32 -12.00 -0.87 19.86
CA GLU A 32 -10.82 -0.13 19.42
C GLU A 32 -10.05 -0.90 18.34
N CYS A 33 -9.89 -2.21 18.51
CA CYS A 33 -9.21 -3.07 17.56
C CYS A 33 -9.96 -3.14 16.22
N LEU A 34 -11.28 -3.29 16.22
CA LEU A 34 -12.09 -3.21 14.99
C LEU A 34 -11.90 -1.88 14.25
N ALA A 35 -11.87 -0.75 14.99
CA ALA A 35 -11.66 0.56 14.40
C ALA A 35 -10.23 0.72 13.83
N LYS A 36 -9.21 0.12 14.47
CA LYS A 36 -7.83 0.08 13.95
C LYS A 36 -7.76 -0.76 12.68
N GLU A 37 -8.40 -1.92 12.67
CA GLU A 37 -8.46 -2.83 11.53
C GLU A 37 -9.14 -2.17 10.32
N GLU A 38 -10.26 -1.46 10.53
CA GLU A 38 -10.93 -0.70 9.47
C GLU A 38 -10.01 0.37 8.85
N ARG A 39 -9.24 1.08 9.68
CA ARG A 39 -8.26 2.08 9.22
C ARG A 39 -7.12 1.41 8.43
N LEU A 40 -6.67 0.24 8.87
CA LEU A 40 -5.65 -0.54 8.15
C LEU A 40 -6.18 -1.01 6.79
N ASN A 41 -7.40 -1.53 6.72
CA ASN A 41 -8.02 -1.93 5.45
C ASN A 41 -8.13 -0.75 4.47
N LYS A 42 -8.50 0.44 4.95
CA LYS A 42 -8.49 1.67 4.14
C LYS A 42 -7.08 2.04 3.66
N ALA A 43 -6.07 1.90 4.52
CA ALA A 43 -4.68 2.17 4.18
C ALA A 43 -4.14 1.14 3.16
N LYS A 44 -4.50 -0.14 3.28
CA LYS A 44 -4.18 -1.20 2.32
C LYS A 44 -4.73 -0.88 0.94
N ASN A 45 -6.01 -0.52 0.83
CA ASN A 45 -6.62 -0.15 -0.45
C ASN A 45 -5.91 1.05 -1.11
N ARG A 46 -5.49 2.05 -0.31
CA ARG A 46 -4.69 3.18 -0.83
C ARG A 46 -3.31 2.72 -1.32
N LEU A 47 -2.69 1.80 -0.60
CA LEU A 47 -1.40 1.24 -0.98
C LEU A 47 -1.48 0.44 -2.30
N GLU A 48 -2.56 -0.31 -2.52
CA GLU A 48 -2.81 -1.01 -3.79
C GLU A 48 -2.94 -0.04 -4.96
N VAL A 49 -3.64 1.09 -4.78
CA VAL A 49 -3.73 2.14 -5.81
C VAL A 49 -2.36 2.73 -6.13
N LEU A 50 -1.55 3.03 -5.11
CA LEU A 50 -0.18 3.53 -5.30
C LEU A 50 0.73 2.51 -5.99
N SER A 51 0.60 1.22 -5.64
CA SER A 51 1.33 0.13 -6.31
C SER A 51 1.04 0.09 -7.81
N LEU A 52 -0.25 0.14 -8.18
CA LEU A 52 -0.66 0.13 -9.59
C LEU A 52 -0.18 1.38 -10.35
N GLN A 53 -0.15 2.55 -9.69
CA GLN A 53 0.39 3.77 -10.28
C GLN A 53 1.90 3.63 -10.52
N SER A 54 2.66 3.20 -9.50
CA SER A 54 4.11 2.97 -9.62
C SER A 54 4.45 1.97 -10.74
N GLU A 55 3.72 0.86 -10.85
CA GLU A 55 3.92 -0.11 -11.94
C GLU A 55 3.66 0.48 -13.34
N ARG A 56 2.60 1.27 -13.50
CA ARG A 56 2.27 1.92 -14.77
C ARG A 56 3.34 2.91 -15.18
N THR A 57 3.80 3.71 -14.23
CA THR A 57 4.93 4.64 -14.34
C THR A 57 6.19 3.90 -14.79
N GLN A 58 6.58 2.83 -14.11
CA GLN A 58 7.78 2.06 -14.44
C GLN A 58 7.72 1.47 -15.86
N ARG A 59 6.57 0.93 -16.27
CA ARG A 59 6.37 0.40 -17.63
C ARG A 59 6.50 1.49 -18.70
N LYS A 60 5.91 2.67 -18.48
CA LYS A 60 6.04 3.80 -19.41
C LYS A 60 7.49 4.23 -19.56
N ASN A 61 8.22 4.39 -18.45
CA ASN A 61 9.62 4.79 -18.49
C ASN A 61 10.50 3.76 -19.21
N SER A 62 10.27 2.46 -18.99
CA SER A 62 10.97 1.40 -19.74
C SER A 62 10.72 1.48 -21.25
N GLN A 63 9.46 1.70 -21.67
CA GLN A 63 9.13 1.86 -23.09
C GLN A 63 9.81 3.08 -23.72
N SER A 64 9.79 4.22 -23.03
CA SER A 64 10.47 5.45 -23.50
C SER A 64 11.98 5.25 -23.65
N ILE A 65 12.62 4.53 -22.73
CA ILE A 65 14.05 4.18 -22.83
C ILE A 65 14.32 3.33 -24.07
N ASN A 66 13.50 2.30 -24.33
CA ASN A 66 13.66 1.45 -25.51
C ASN A 66 13.48 2.23 -26.83
N TYR A 67 12.52 3.16 -26.89
CA TYR A 67 12.34 4.01 -28.07
C TYR A 67 13.51 4.97 -28.27
N LEU A 68 14.03 5.55 -27.18
CA LEU A 68 15.18 6.44 -27.23
C LEU A 68 16.41 5.71 -27.79
N ASP A 69 16.72 4.53 -27.26
CA ASP A 69 17.85 3.71 -27.71
C ASP A 69 17.73 3.32 -29.19
N ARG A 70 16.53 2.90 -29.62
CA ARG A 70 16.24 2.61 -31.02
C ARG A 70 16.47 3.82 -31.93
N TYR A 71 15.91 4.98 -31.60
CA TYR A 71 16.06 6.19 -32.44
C TYR A 71 17.51 6.69 -32.47
N GLN A 72 18.25 6.58 -31.36
CA GLN A 72 19.67 6.92 -31.33
C GLN A 72 20.49 5.98 -32.21
N THR A 73 20.20 4.69 -32.17
CA THR A 73 20.85 3.68 -33.03
C THR A 73 20.56 3.93 -34.51
N GLU A 74 19.28 4.12 -34.88
CA GLU A 74 18.88 4.43 -36.25
C GLU A 74 19.52 5.74 -36.75
N LYS A 75 19.61 6.75 -35.88
CA LYS A 75 20.25 8.02 -36.21
C LYS A 75 21.75 7.86 -36.46
N ALA A 76 22.45 7.12 -35.61
CA ALA A 76 23.88 6.83 -35.76
C ALA A 76 24.16 6.05 -37.05
N GLN A 77 23.31 5.09 -37.41
CA GLN A 77 23.41 4.39 -38.69
C GLN A 77 23.22 5.32 -39.90
N LEU A 78 22.41 6.38 -39.76
CA LEU A 78 22.19 7.38 -40.80
C LEU A 78 23.33 8.42 -40.92
N GLU A 79 24.19 8.58 -39.91
CA GLU A 79 25.23 9.62 -39.89
C GLU A 79 26.21 9.47 -41.06
N THR A 80 26.66 8.24 -41.33
CA THR A 80 27.56 7.96 -42.46
C THR A 80 26.92 8.33 -43.79
N SER A 81 25.67 7.90 -44.04
CA SER A 81 24.96 8.22 -45.29
C SER A 81 24.65 9.72 -45.42
N MET A 82 24.44 10.41 -44.29
CA MET A 82 24.20 11.85 -44.26
C MET A 82 25.46 12.63 -44.62
N ILE A 83 26.62 12.24 -44.08
CA ILE A 83 27.92 12.83 -44.41
C ILE A 83 28.23 12.57 -45.89
N GLU A 84 28.15 11.32 -46.33
CA GLU A 84 28.47 10.90 -47.69
C GLU A 84 27.60 11.64 -48.73
N CYS A 85 26.29 11.73 -48.50
CA CYS A 85 25.41 12.42 -49.45
C CYS A 85 25.63 13.93 -49.45
N ALA A 86 25.95 14.53 -48.30
CA ALA A 86 26.23 15.96 -48.19
C ALA A 86 27.52 16.37 -48.90
N GLU A 87 28.54 15.50 -48.91
CA GLU A 87 29.83 15.75 -49.55
C GLU A 87 29.82 15.45 -51.06
N THR A 88 29.03 14.45 -51.50
CA THR A 88 29.04 13.99 -52.90
C THR A 88 27.95 14.63 -53.75
N THR A 89 26.68 14.57 -53.32
CA THR A 89 25.50 14.95 -54.13
C THR A 89 24.40 15.59 -53.26
N PRO A 90 24.66 16.78 -52.69
CA PRO A 90 23.81 17.37 -51.64
C PRO A 90 22.37 17.70 -52.08
N ASN A 91 22.14 17.88 -53.39
CA ASN A 91 20.83 18.20 -53.97
C ASN A 91 20.17 17.00 -54.67
N SER A 92 20.68 15.78 -54.47
CA SER A 92 20.06 14.58 -55.00
C SER A 92 18.78 14.23 -54.22
N ALA A 93 17.83 13.58 -54.88
CA ALA A 93 16.62 13.08 -54.23
C ALA A 93 16.95 12.14 -53.05
N TYR A 94 18.01 11.33 -53.20
CA TYR A 94 18.53 10.48 -52.13
C TYR A 94 18.98 11.30 -50.92
N CYS A 95 19.79 12.34 -51.12
CA CYS A 95 20.28 13.14 -50.00
C CYS A 95 19.15 13.92 -49.29
N HIS A 96 18.14 14.38 -50.03
CA HIS A 96 16.93 14.95 -49.43
C HIS A 96 16.20 13.94 -48.53
N GLN A 97 16.09 12.68 -48.95
CA GLN A 97 15.45 11.63 -48.15
C GLN A 97 16.25 11.31 -46.88
N ILE A 98 17.58 11.21 -46.97
CA ILE A 98 18.45 10.98 -45.81
C ILE A 98 18.34 12.14 -44.82
N ARG A 99 18.40 13.39 -45.30
CA ARG A 99 18.23 14.59 -44.46
C ARG A 99 16.87 14.62 -43.77
N HIS A 100 15.80 14.26 -44.47
CA HIS A 100 14.46 14.18 -43.88
C HIS A 100 14.42 13.18 -42.72
N LYS A 101 14.87 11.94 -42.96
CA LYS A 101 14.90 10.88 -41.94
C LYS A 101 15.77 11.27 -40.74
N TYR A 102 16.93 11.89 -40.98
CA TYR A 102 17.81 12.36 -39.91
C TYR A 102 17.16 13.43 -39.03
N ASN A 103 16.45 14.39 -39.64
CA ASN A 103 15.71 15.43 -38.94
C ASN A 103 14.53 14.85 -38.15
N GLU A 104 13.79 13.91 -38.74
CA GLU A 104 12.70 13.21 -38.08
C GLU A 104 13.17 12.44 -36.85
N LEU A 105 14.26 11.67 -36.96
CA LEU A 105 14.86 10.97 -35.83
C LEU A 105 15.35 11.94 -34.74
N THR A 106 15.93 13.07 -35.14
CA THR A 106 16.34 14.11 -34.19
C THR A 106 15.15 14.69 -33.42
N TYR A 107 14.04 14.97 -34.11
CA TYR A 107 12.80 15.42 -33.48
C TYR A 107 12.23 14.35 -32.53
N LEU A 108 12.16 13.10 -32.95
CA LEU A 108 11.66 11.99 -32.13
C LEU A 108 12.49 11.78 -30.86
N ILE A 109 13.82 11.86 -30.96
CA ILE A 109 14.73 11.80 -29.80
C ILE A 109 14.44 12.96 -28.84
N GLN A 110 14.29 14.19 -29.33
CA GLN A 110 13.99 15.34 -28.49
C GLN A 110 12.62 15.22 -27.81
N ARG A 111 11.61 14.73 -28.54
CA ARG A 111 10.26 14.52 -28.00
C ARG A 111 10.25 13.48 -26.88
N VAL A 112 10.86 12.32 -27.08
CA VAL A 112 10.95 11.27 -26.06
C VAL A 112 11.73 11.76 -24.82
N LYS A 113 12.80 12.54 -25.02
CA LYS A 113 13.53 13.16 -23.90
C LYS A 113 12.68 14.15 -23.13
N ALA A 114 11.88 14.98 -23.81
CA ALA A 114 10.97 15.92 -23.15
C ALA A 114 9.89 15.18 -22.35
N GLU A 115 9.27 14.15 -22.92
CA GLU A 115 8.28 13.31 -22.23
C GLU A 115 8.88 12.61 -21.01
N ALA A 116 10.11 12.11 -21.09
CA ALA A 116 10.81 11.50 -19.96
C ALA A 116 11.17 12.52 -18.87
N MET A 117 11.52 13.76 -19.23
CA MET A 117 11.79 14.83 -18.27
C MET A 117 10.52 15.31 -17.55
N ASP A 118 9.40 15.37 -18.25
CA ASP A 118 8.09 15.72 -17.66
C ASP A 118 7.62 14.61 -16.70
N ASN A 119 7.87 13.34 -17.03
CA ASN A 119 7.63 12.22 -16.12
C ASN A 119 8.56 12.22 -14.90
N ASN A 120 9.82 12.66 -15.01
CA ASN A 120 10.76 12.69 -13.88
C ASN A 120 10.32 13.58 -12.71
N PHE A 121 9.47 14.60 -12.94
CA PHE A 121 8.95 15.45 -11.88
C PHE A 121 7.72 14.87 -11.15
N GLY A 122 7.10 13.79 -11.65
CA GLY A 122 5.94 13.13 -11.02
C GLY A 122 6.10 11.63 -10.72
N ASP A 123 6.98 10.92 -11.44
CA ASP A 123 7.10 9.45 -11.36
C ASP A 123 8.02 8.95 -10.24
N ASN A 124 9.08 9.70 -9.92
CA ASN A 124 9.91 9.42 -8.74
C ASN A 124 9.09 9.58 -7.46
N ASP A 125 8.14 10.51 -7.45
CA ASP A 125 7.23 10.76 -6.34
C ASP A 125 6.30 9.56 -6.10
N ALA A 126 5.74 8.96 -7.15
CA ALA A 126 4.83 7.81 -7.01
C ALA A 126 5.53 6.57 -6.41
N THR A 127 6.74 6.26 -6.84
CA THR A 127 7.50 5.10 -6.34
C THR A 127 7.99 5.32 -4.91
N ILE A 128 8.54 6.50 -4.62
CA ILE A 128 8.97 6.88 -3.26
C ILE A 128 7.78 6.92 -2.30
N ASN A 129 6.65 7.51 -2.70
CA ASN A 129 5.44 7.57 -1.90
C ASN A 129 4.86 6.17 -1.65
N TYR A 130 4.90 5.28 -2.65
CA TYR A 130 4.51 3.89 -2.47
C TYR A 130 5.38 3.20 -1.41
N GLU A 131 6.71 3.31 -1.50
CA GLU A 131 7.63 2.67 -0.55
C GLU A 131 7.48 3.20 0.88
N ILE A 132 7.40 4.53 1.05
CA ILE A 132 7.17 5.16 2.36
C ILE A 132 5.83 4.70 2.94
N THR A 133 4.77 4.73 2.12
CA THR A 133 3.42 4.31 2.56
C THR A 133 3.39 2.82 2.90
N ARG A 134 4.08 1.97 2.13
CA ARG A 134 4.19 0.53 2.39
C ARG A 134 4.87 0.26 3.73
N ASN A 135 6.01 0.91 3.99
CA ASN A 135 6.75 0.70 5.22
C ASN A 135 5.93 1.16 6.45
N ASN A 136 5.28 2.32 6.34
CA ASN A 136 4.37 2.82 7.38
C ASN A 136 3.17 1.89 7.59
N PHE A 137 2.60 1.34 6.52
CA PHE A 137 1.51 0.36 6.60
C PHE A 137 1.96 -0.91 7.32
N ASN A 138 3.09 -1.48 6.91
CA ASN A 138 3.62 -2.71 7.51
C ASN A 138 3.87 -2.54 9.01
N GLN A 139 4.51 -1.44 9.42
CA GLN A 139 4.74 -1.17 10.84
C GLN A 139 3.43 -1.09 11.62
N ARG A 140 2.42 -0.36 11.10
CA ARG A 140 1.11 -0.26 11.76
C ARG A 140 0.34 -1.57 11.77
N TYR A 141 0.52 -2.39 10.75
CA TYR A 141 -0.09 -3.71 10.67
C TYR A 141 0.54 -4.67 11.70
N ASP A 142 1.87 -4.66 11.82
CA ASP A 142 2.59 -5.46 12.83
C ASP A 142 2.20 -5.03 14.26
N ASP A 143 2.12 -3.72 14.52
CA ASP A 143 1.65 -3.18 15.80
C ASP A 143 0.19 -3.61 16.09
N PHE A 144 -0.66 -3.60 15.06
CA PHE A 144 -2.03 -4.09 15.19
C PHE A 144 -2.07 -5.57 15.52
N LEU A 145 -1.30 -6.42 14.83
CA LEU A 145 -1.26 -7.85 15.13
C LEU A 145 -0.79 -8.09 16.57
N ALA A 146 0.28 -7.44 17.00
CA ALA A 146 0.81 -7.56 18.35
C ALA A 146 -0.21 -7.18 19.43
N LEU A 147 -0.99 -6.13 19.21
CA LEU A 147 -1.95 -5.60 20.19
C LEU A 147 -3.32 -6.27 20.12
N CYS A 148 -3.84 -6.49 18.91
CA CYS A 148 -5.23 -6.83 18.65
C CYS A 148 -5.45 -8.29 18.24
N ARG A 149 -4.39 -9.06 17.95
CA ARG A 149 -4.50 -10.49 17.62
C ARG A 149 -3.66 -11.36 18.56
N ASP A 150 -2.43 -10.94 18.85
CA ASP A 150 -1.44 -11.77 19.54
C ASP A 150 -1.35 -11.43 21.04
N SER A 151 -2.26 -10.61 21.56
CA SER A 151 -2.27 -10.20 22.96
C SER A 151 -3.13 -11.12 23.83
N ASN A 152 -2.75 -11.26 25.10
CA ASN A 152 -3.57 -11.99 26.09
C ASN A 152 -4.98 -11.39 26.25
N VAL A 153 -5.12 -10.08 26.01
CA VAL A 153 -6.41 -9.38 26.08
C VAL A 153 -7.31 -9.78 24.91
N HIS A 154 -6.75 -10.03 23.73
CA HIS A 154 -7.49 -10.61 22.60
C HIS A 154 -8.04 -11.99 22.95
N TYR A 155 -7.20 -12.90 23.45
CA TYR A 155 -7.68 -14.22 23.84
C TYR A 155 -8.75 -14.17 24.94
N ALA A 156 -8.63 -13.24 25.90
CA ALA A 156 -9.66 -13.01 26.92
C ALA A 156 -10.97 -12.46 26.32
N LEU A 157 -10.90 -11.58 25.32
CA LEU A 157 -12.06 -11.11 24.57
C LEU A 157 -12.78 -12.27 23.87
N ILE A 158 -12.04 -13.12 23.15
CA ILE A 158 -12.61 -14.27 22.43
C ILE A 158 -13.25 -15.27 23.38
N GLN A 159 -12.64 -15.52 24.54
CA GLN A 159 -13.14 -16.47 25.54
C GLN A 159 -14.30 -15.93 26.37
N SER A 160 -14.61 -14.63 26.28
CA SER A 160 -15.71 -13.99 27.01
C SER A 160 -16.96 -13.93 26.14
N PRO A 161 -18.00 -14.76 26.38
CA PRO A 161 -19.18 -14.78 25.52
C PRO A 161 -19.91 -13.43 25.46
N THR A 162 -19.96 -12.71 26.58
CA THR A 162 -20.60 -11.39 26.66
C THR A 162 -19.83 -10.35 25.87
N ALA A 163 -18.51 -10.25 26.08
CA ALA A 163 -17.69 -9.27 25.38
C ALA A 163 -17.57 -9.59 23.88
N TYR A 164 -17.38 -10.86 23.53
CA TYR A 164 -17.34 -11.33 22.16
C TYR A 164 -18.65 -11.03 21.42
N THR A 165 -19.81 -11.31 22.02
CA THR A 165 -21.09 -11.02 21.36
C THR A 165 -21.28 -9.52 21.14
N GLU A 166 -20.87 -8.68 22.08
CA GLU A 166 -20.98 -7.22 21.95
C GLU A 166 -20.04 -6.62 20.90
N VAL A 167 -18.86 -7.20 20.71
CA VAL A 167 -17.86 -6.72 19.74
C VAL A 167 -18.09 -7.35 18.35
N CYS A 168 -18.35 -8.64 18.32
CA CYS A 168 -18.35 -9.51 17.12
C CYS A 168 -19.76 -9.99 16.75
N SER A 169 -20.78 -9.14 16.91
CA SER A 169 -22.18 -9.50 16.63
C SER A 169 -22.49 -9.58 15.14
N THR A 170 -21.90 -8.71 14.33
CA THR A 170 -22.19 -8.65 12.88
C THR A 170 -21.37 -9.65 12.09
N PRO A 171 -21.86 -10.12 10.92
CA PRO A 171 -21.08 -10.98 10.04
C PRO A 171 -19.71 -10.38 9.68
N GLU A 172 -19.67 -9.08 9.36
CA GLU A 172 -18.44 -8.38 8.97
C GLU A 172 -17.45 -8.32 10.15
N ALA A 173 -17.93 -8.09 11.36
CA ALA A 173 -17.09 -8.09 12.55
C ALA A 173 -16.52 -9.49 12.80
N LYS A 174 -17.30 -10.57 12.63
CA LYS A 174 -16.82 -11.95 12.83
C LYS A 174 -15.73 -12.38 11.84
N GLU A 175 -15.74 -11.81 10.64
CA GLU A 175 -14.70 -12.05 9.63
C GLU A 175 -13.42 -11.22 9.87
N SER A 176 -13.46 -10.25 10.79
CA SER A 176 -12.30 -9.45 11.15
C SER A 176 -11.26 -10.25 11.93
N ILE A 177 -9.99 -9.85 11.80
CA ILE A 177 -8.87 -10.41 12.57
C ILE A 177 -9.11 -10.20 14.08
N THR A 178 -9.71 -9.07 14.45
CA THR A 178 -10.08 -8.74 15.84
C THR A 178 -11.07 -9.74 16.46
N CYS A 179 -11.85 -10.45 15.64
CA CYS A 179 -12.83 -11.42 16.12
C CYS A 179 -12.51 -12.86 15.73
N SER A 180 -11.41 -13.10 15.01
CA SER A 180 -10.97 -14.45 14.64
C SER A 180 -9.93 -14.98 15.63
N LEU A 181 -9.91 -16.30 15.77
CA LEU A 181 -8.85 -17.01 16.51
C LEU A 181 -7.60 -17.23 15.66
N PHE A 182 -7.72 -17.14 14.34
CA PHE A 182 -6.68 -17.40 13.33
C PHE A 182 -6.93 -16.54 12.08
#